data_AF-A0A5C5T6A9-F1
#
_entry.id   AF-A0A5C5T6A9-F1
#
_cell.length_a   1.000
_cell.length_b   1.000
_cell.length_c   1.000
_cell.angle_alpha   90.00
_cell.angle_beta   90.00
_cell.angle_gamma   90.00
#
_symmetry.space_group_name_H-M   'P 1'
#
loop_
_entity.id
_entity.type
_entity.pdbx_description
1 polymer ?
#
loop_
_entity_poly.entity_id
_entity_poly.type
_entity_poly.pdbx_seq_one_letter_code
_entity_poly.pdbx_strand_id
1 'polypeptide(L)'
;MNATWLRRQFACLFVMVCAVATAPGAVSQTPGATTPTTGQTSASDVHSGIEGFRSARFGMKEAQVRAAIRTDFGLADAAVKASQHPVERTRVLEIVARDLIEGTGDGQIAYVLGQRSKALIQVNILWNAVGPAGADMVTGLANVLRNYFLTDDLRFKKETIARNIPTSDGRLVVFRGADDKQRVIELILAVAGPTSSRPAVRQLRLSYILSPDKPDAHSGAKGKSR
;
A
#
# COMPACT_ATOMS: atom_id res chain seq x y z
N MET A 1 15.08 -42.53 28.37
CA MET A 1 16.26 -42.46 27.47
C MET A 1 16.41 -40.99 27.07
N ASN A 2 16.91 -40.13 27.98
CA ASN A 2 18.30 -39.62 28.11
C ASN A 2 18.56 -38.50 27.07
N ALA A 3 19.12 -37.31 27.30
CA ALA A 3 19.66 -36.53 28.43
C ALA A 3 19.85 -35.07 27.88
N THR A 4 19.42 -33.99 28.53
CA THR A 4 20.18 -33.08 29.43
C THR A 4 21.67 -32.84 29.09
N TRP A 5 22.05 -31.61 28.69
CA TRP A 5 23.36 -30.95 28.85
C TRP A 5 23.11 -29.43 28.69
N LEU A 6 23.26 -28.50 29.64
CA LEU A 6 24.21 -28.12 30.70
C LEU A 6 25.22 -27.02 30.28
N ARG A 7 25.21 -25.96 31.11
CA ARG A 7 25.94 -24.67 31.11
C ARG A 7 27.46 -24.79 31.24
N ARG A 8 28.18 -23.71 30.88
CA ARG A 8 29.46 -23.21 31.45
C ARG A 8 29.76 -21.84 30.81
N GLN A 9 29.63 -20.67 31.45
CA GLN A 9 30.42 -20.00 32.51
C GLN A 9 31.95 -19.98 32.31
N PHE A 10 32.52 -18.76 32.27
CA PHE A 10 33.74 -18.20 32.91
C PHE A 10 34.00 -16.83 32.23
N ALA A 11 34.58 -15.78 32.79
CA ALA A 11 34.75 -15.19 34.12
C ALA A 11 35.59 -13.92 33.88
N CYS A 12 35.51 -12.96 34.81
CA CYS A 12 36.14 -11.65 34.76
C CYS A 12 37.67 -11.67 34.60
N LEU A 13 38.23 -10.58 34.06
CA LEU A 13 39.40 -9.98 34.69
C LEU A 13 39.31 -8.45 34.65
N PHE A 14 39.45 -7.92 35.85
CA PHE A 14 39.42 -6.53 36.30
C PHE A 14 40.87 -6.13 36.62
N VAL A 15 41.22 -4.84 36.52
CA VAL A 15 42.29 -4.09 37.24
C VAL A 15 42.41 -2.75 36.50
N MET A 16 41.94 -1.61 36.99
CA MET A 16 42.25 -0.79 38.19
C MET A 16 43.45 0.13 38.00
N VAL A 17 43.28 1.43 38.32
CA VAL A 17 44.19 2.39 39.03
C VAL A 17 43.68 3.84 38.75
N CYS A 18 43.07 4.51 39.75
CA CYS A 18 43.53 5.69 40.54
C CYS A 18 43.72 6.99 39.70
N ALA A 19 43.38 8.24 40.10
CA ALA A 19 43.13 8.85 41.40
C ALA A 19 42.63 10.33 41.24
N VAL A 20 42.06 10.89 42.33
CA VAL A 20 42.13 12.30 42.85
C VAL A 20 41.24 13.44 42.29
N ALA A 21 40.29 13.84 43.17
CA ALA A 21 39.85 15.17 43.66
C ALA A 21 39.80 16.45 42.78
N THR A 22 38.68 17.20 42.82
CA THR A 22 38.49 18.49 43.57
C THR A 22 37.16 19.22 43.19
N ALA A 23 36.57 19.86 44.22
CA ALA A 23 35.55 20.91 44.38
C ALA A 23 34.68 21.50 43.22
N PRO A 24 33.48 22.07 43.54
CA PRO A 24 32.54 22.66 42.59
C PRO A 24 32.84 24.14 42.31
N GLY A 25 32.77 24.55 41.04
CA GLY A 25 32.85 25.94 40.61
C GLY A 25 31.76 26.23 39.58
N ALA A 26 30.82 27.09 39.95
CA ALA A 26 29.83 27.66 39.05
C ALA A 26 30.46 28.78 38.21
N VAL A 27 30.21 28.78 36.90
CA VAL A 27 30.25 29.98 36.04
C VAL A 27 29.10 29.94 35.03
N SER A 28 28.42 31.08 34.92
CA SER A 28 27.26 31.34 34.08
C SER A 28 27.62 31.59 32.61
N GLN A 29 26.73 31.12 31.72
CA GLN A 29 26.19 31.70 30.45
C GLN A 29 27.05 32.77 29.72
N THR A 30 27.25 32.73 28.40
CA THR A 30 26.26 33.03 27.33
C THR A 30 26.81 32.61 25.93
N PRO A 31 26.14 32.86 24.78
CA PRO A 31 25.59 31.84 23.87
C PRO A 31 26.35 31.71 22.54
N GLY A 32 26.92 30.54 22.26
CA GLY A 32 27.30 30.16 20.91
C GLY A 32 26.11 29.57 20.17
N ALA A 33 25.57 30.31 19.19
CA ALA A 33 24.55 29.84 18.28
C ALA A 33 25.06 28.66 17.44
N THR A 34 24.89 27.45 17.94
CA THR A 34 24.85 26.23 17.11
C THR A 34 23.40 25.88 16.90
N THR A 35 22.88 26.27 15.74
CA THR A 35 21.69 25.68 15.15
C THR A 35 21.93 24.17 15.04
N PRO A 36 21.20 23.30 15.78
CA PRO A 36 21.10 21.93 15.35
C PRO A 36 20.14 21.95 14.18
N THR A 37 20.68 21.89 12.96
CA THR A 37 19.93 21.36 11.83
C THR A 37 19.63 19.91 12.15
N THR A 38 18.57 19.68 12.93
CA THR A 38 17.90 18.38 12.98
C THR A 38 16.98 18.31 11.77
N GLY A 39 17.59 18.31 10.59
CA GLY A 39 17.03 17.68 9.41
C GLY A 39 17.19 16.18 9.57
N GLN A 40 16.55 15.60 10.60
CA GLN A 40 16.18 14.20 10.55
C GLN A 40 15.09 14.12 9.50
N THR A 41 15.49 14.01 8.24
CA THR A 41 14.71 13.23 7.29
C THR A 41 14.66 11.84 7.91
N SER A 42 13.62 11.59 8.69
CA SER A 42 13.27 10.25 9.12
C SER A 42 13.26 9.40 7.87
N ALA A 43 14.26 8.54 7.73
CA ALA A 43 14.19 7.39 6.85
C ALA A 43 12.87 6.73 7.22
N SER A 44 11.86 6.96 6.38
CA SER A 44 10.51 6.52 6.65
C SER A 44 10.60 5.02 6.84
N ASP A 45 10.22 4.57 8.04
CA ASP A 45 10.21 3.17 8.45
C ASP A 45 9.82 2.31 7.25
N VAL A 46 10.76 1.44 6.85
CA VAL A 46 10.54 0.41 5.83
C VAL A 46 9.38 -0.44 6.32
N HIS A 47 8.17 -0.06 5.89
CA HIS A 47 6.92 -0.73 6.21
C HIS A 47 7.00 -2.11 5.56
N SER A 48 7.42 -3.11 6.33
CA SER A 48 7.72 -4.46 5.88
C SER A 48 6.45 -5.28 5.55
N GLY A 49 5.47 -4.67 4.91
CA GLY A 49 4.24 -5.33 4.49
C GLY A 49 3.20 -4.40 3.84
N ILE A 50 2.15 -4.99 3.27
CA ILE A 50 1.11 -4.29 2.52
C ILE A 50 -0.01 -3.87 3.46
N GLU A 51 0.02 -2.66 4.00
CA GLU A 51 -0.98 -2.27 5.03
C GLU A 51 -2.17 -1.45 4.51
N GLY A 52 -2.15 -1.08 3.24
CA GLY A 52 -3.16 -0.24 2.61
C GLY A 52 -2.51 0.72 1.61
N PHE A 53 -3.13 1.88 1.41
CA PHE A 53 -2.69 2.90 0.46
C PHE A 53 -2.59 4.28 1.13
N ARG A 54 -1.41 4.92 1.03
CA ARG A 54 -1.10 6.21 1.70
C ARG A 54 -1.53 6.21 3.18
N SER A 55 -2.26 7.21 3.69
CA SER A 55 -2.71 7.20 5.09
C SER A 55 -3.87 6.23 5.36
N ALA A 56 -4.56 5.71 4.34
CA ALA A 56 -5.62 4.72 4.53
C ALA A 56 -5.05 3.32 4.77
N ARG A 57 -5.35 2.72 5.93
CA ARG A 57 -4.88 1.38 6.33
C ARG A 57 -6.03 0.39 6.42
N PHE A 58 -5.76 -0.88 6.15
CA PHE A 58 -6.74 -1.94 6.32
C PHE A 58 -7.28 -1.97 7.76
N GLY A 59 -8.57 -2.25 7.92
CA GLY A 59 -9.24 -2.22 9.22
C GLY A 59 -9.85 -0.87 9.61
N MET A 60 -9.48 0.24 8.95
CA MET A 60 -10.08 1.56 9.18
C MET A 60 -11.58 1.57 8.86
N LYS A 61 -12.38 2.22 9.70
CA LYS A 61 -13.82 2.45 9.45
C LYS A 61 -14.04 3.61 8.49
N GLU A 62 -15.25 3.74 7.94
CA GLU A 62 -15.60 4.76 6.93
C GLU A 62 -15.14 6.18 7.33
N ALA A 63 -15.40 6.61 8.56
CA ALA A 63 -14.98 7.93 9.04
C ALA A 63 -13.45 8.13 9.03
N GLN A 64 -12.68 7.09 9.40
CA GLN A 64 -11.22 7.13 9.37
C GLN A 64 -10.69 7.14 7.94
N VAL A 65 -11.33 6.42 7.02
CA VAL A 65 -10.98 6.45 5.60
C VAL A 65 -11.25 7.84 5.00
N ARG A 66 -12.37 8.49 5.35
CA ARG A 66 -12.66 9.88 4.93
C ARG A 66 -11.63 10.87 5.47
N ALA A 67 -11.20 10.70 6.71
CA ALA A 67 -10.13 11.50 7.29
C ALA A 67 -8.80 11.30 6.53
N ALA A 68 -8.45 10.05 6.21
CA ALA A 68 -7.26 9.74 5.40
C ALA A 68 -7.34 10.39 4.00
N ILE A 69 -8.50 10.32 3.33
CA ILE A 69 -8.72 10.98 2.03
C ILE A 69 -8.47 12.49 2.13
N ARG A 70 -8.97 13.13 3.18
CA ARG A 70 -8.78 14.57 3.41
C ARG A 70 -7.31 14.91 3.62
N THR A 71 -6.59 14.11 4.40
CA THR A 71 -5.15 14.28 4.64
C THR A 71 -4.34 14.06 3.36
N ASP A 72 -4.64 13.01 2.60
CA ASP A 72 -3.85 12.60 1.44
C ASP A 72 -4.10 13.49 0.22
N PHE A 73 -5.31 14.01 0.05
CA PHE A 73 -5.75 14.68 -1.18
C PHE A 73 -6.35 16.08 -0.98
N GLY A 74 -6.52 16.54 0.26
CA GLY A 74 -7.16 17.82 0.56
C GLY A 74 -8.64 17.89 0.17
N LEU A 75 -9.29 16.73 -0.06
CA LEU A 75 -10.67 16.67 -0.53
C LEU A 75 -11.67 16.78 0.63
N ALA A 76 -12.70 17.60 0.42
CA ALA A 76 -13.85 17.68 1.32
C ALA A 76 -14.76 16.45 1.16
N ASP A 77 -15.57 16.14 2.19
CA ASP A 77 -16.43 14.95 2.20
C ASP A 77 -17.45 14.92 1.05
N ALA A 78 -17.86 16.10 0.54
CA ALA A 78 -18.75 16.23 -0.61
C ALA A 78 -18.14 15.74 -1.94
N ALA A 79 -16.80 15.71 -2.05
CA ALA A 79 -16.10 15.15 -3.20
C ALA A 79 -16.02 13.62 -3.15
N VAL A 80 -16.35 13.00 -2.01
CA VAL A 80 -16.33 11.56 -1.82
C VAL A 80 -17.70 10.96 -2.15
N LYS A 81 -17.79 10.28 -3.29
CA LYS A 81 -19.00 9.57 -3.69
C LYS A 81 -19.08 8.26 -2.94
N ALA A 82 -20.17 8.04 -2.21
CA ALA A 82 -20.35 6.83 -1.44
C ALA A 82 -21.49 6.00 -2.03
N SER A 83 -21.23 4.73 -2.33
CA SER A 83 -22.18 3.81 -2.94
C SER A 83 -22.15 2.46 -2.24
N GLN A 84 -23.08 1.58 -2.60
CA GLN A 84 -23.06 0.18 -2.17
C GLN A 84 -22.98 -0.70 -3.41
N HIS A 85 -22.03 -1.63 -3.44
CA HIS A 85 -21.94 -2.58 -4.54
C HIS A 85 -23.15 -3.52 -4.48
N PRO A 86 -23.98 -3.63 -5.53
CA PRO A 86 -25.29 -4.27 -5.44
C PRO A 86 -25.22 -5.77 -5.14
N VAL A 87 -24.20 -6.45 -5.65
CA VAL A 87 -24.00 -7.91 -5.45
C VAL A 87 -23.20 -8.20 -4.19
N GLU A 88 -21.98 -7.67 -4.12
CA GLU A 88 -21.07 -7.86 -2.98
C GLU A 88 -21.54 -7.22 -1.66
N ARG A 89 -22.49 -6.27 -1.72
CA ARG A 89 -23.02 -5.51 -0.57
C ARG A 89 -21.95 -4.77 0.23
N THR A 90 -20.77 -4.58 -0.34
CA THR A 90 -19.67 -3.77 0.19
C THR A 90 -19.97 -2.29 0.02
N ARG A 91 -19.45 -1.47 0.95
CA ARG A 91 -19.60 -0.01 0.91
C ARG A 91 -18.38 0.54 0.18
N VAL A 92 -18.58 1.37 -0.83
CA VAL A 92 -17.49 1.93 -1.64
C VAL A 92 -17.46 3.44 -1.46
N LEU A 93 -16.27 3.98 -1.20
CA LEU A 93 -15.99 5.42 -1.25
C LEU A 93 -15.11 5.68 -2.46
N GLU A 94 -15.56 6.54 -3.37
CA GLU A 94 -14.88 6.85 -4.61
C GLU A 94 -14.50 8.33 -4.66
N ILE A 95 -13.26 8.59 -5.09
CA ILE A 95 -12.74 9.93 -5.36
C ILE A 95 -12.03 9.96 -6.71
N VAL A 96 -11.88 11.17 -7.25
CA VAL A 96 -10.95 11.45 -8.33
C VAL A 96 -9.74 12.15 -7.72
N ALA A 97 -8.56 11.56 -7.87
CA ALA A 97 -7.29 12.14 -7.48
C ALA A 97 -6.58 12.66 -8.73
N ARG A 98 -6.42 13.98 -8.81
CA ARG A 98 -5.70 14.62 -9.92
C ARG A 98 -4.21 14.36 -9.78
N ASP A 99 -3.57 14.04 -10.91
CA ASP A 99 -2.12 13.83 -11.02
C ASP A 99 -1.56 12.96 -9.89
N LEU A 100 -2.25 11.85 -9.60
CA LEU A 100 -1.86 10.93 -8.52
C LEU A 100 -0.41 10.46 -8.65
N ILE A 101 0.03 10.35 -9.90
CA ILE A 101 1.42 10.24 -10.33
C ILE A 101 1.60 11.30 -11.41
N GLU A 102 2.63 12.14 -11.27
CA GLU A 102 2.86 13.28 -12.16
C GLU A 102 2.86 12.86 -13.64
N GLY A 103 2.12 13.60 -14.46
CA GLY A 103 2.01 13.35 -15.90
C GLY A 103 1.12 12.17 -16.30
N THR A 104 0.44 11.51 -15.36
CA THR A 104 -0.47 10.37 -15.64
C THR A 104 -1.95 10.75 -15.70
N GLY A 105 -2.26 12.03 -15.47
CA GLY A 105 -3.62 12.54 -15.41
C GLY A 105 -4.39 12.02 -14.20
N ASP A 106 -5.72 12.12 -14.28
CA ASP A 106 -6.61 11.80 -13.19
C ASP A 106 -6.71 10.29 -12.93
N GLY A 107 -6.50 9.90 -11.67
CA GLY A 107 -6.76 8.55 -11.18
C GLY A 107 -8.08 8.48 -10.42
N GLN A 108 -8.87 7.44 -10.65
CA GLN A 108 -10.04 7.14 -9.82
C GLN A 108 -9.63 6.20 -8.70
N ILE A 109 -9.96 6.54 -7.45
CA ILE A 109 -9.63 5.71 -6.29
C ILE A 109 -10.93 5.25 -5.64
N ALA A 110 -11.08 3.93 -5.50
CA ALA A 110 -12.20 3.30 -4.83
C ALA A 110 -11.72 2.56 -3.57
N TYR A 111 -12.15 3.03 -2.41
CA TYR A 111 -11.96 2.39 -1.12
C TYR A 111 -13.14 1.46 -0.83
N VAL A 112 -12.88 0.17 -0.68
CA VAL A 112 -13.92 -0.85 -0.48
C VAL A 112 -13.91 -1.30 0.97
N LEU A 113 -15.04 -1.07 1.64
CA LEU A 113 -15.29 -1.50 3.01
C LEU A 113 -16.09 -2.81 3.02
N GLY A 114 -15.63 -3.74 3.84
CA GLY A 114 -16.18 -5.07 3.96
C GLY A 114 -17.64 -5.06 4.41
N GLN A 115 -18.40 -6.04 3.95
CA GLN A 115 -19.83 -6.15 4.22
C GLN A 115 -20.10 -6.40 5.70
N ARG A 116 -19.34 -7.29 6.35
CA ARG A 116 -19.51 -7.64 7.76
C ARG A 116 -18.70 -6.71 8.66
N SER A 117 -17.42 -6.55 8.38
CA SER A 117 -16.50 -5.76 9.22
C SER A 117 -16.78 -4.26 9.17
N LYS A 118 -17.41 -3.75 8.10
CA LYS A 118 -17.54 -2.31 7.81
C LYS A 118 -16.19 -1.58 7.86
N ALA A 119 -15.11 -2.27 7.52
CA ALA A 119 -13.74 -1.78 7.58
C ALA A 119 -13.09 -1.87 6.20
N LEU A 120 -12.07 -1.05 5.96
CA LEU A 120 -11.31 -1.05 4.72
C LEU A 120 -10.65 -2.42 4.50
N ILE A 121 -10.99 -3.07 3.40
CA ILE A 121 -10.44 -4.37 3.00
C ILE A 121 -9.73 -4.32 1.65
N GLN A 122 -10.00 -3.29 0.84
CA GLN A 122 -9.40 -3.17 -0.48
C GLN A 122 -9.38 -1.70 -0.94
N VAL A 123 -8.35 -1.34 -1.70
CA VAL A 123 -8.25 -0.07 -2.42
C VAL A 123 -7.94 -0.36 -3.87
N ASN A 124 -8.74 0.19 -4.79
CA ASN A 124 -8.50 0.10 -6.22
C ASN A 124 -8.18 1.49 -6.76
N ILE A 125 -7.12 1.60 -7.55
CA ILE A 125 -6.77 2.82 -8.28
C ILE A 125 -6.86 2.50 -9.78
N LEU A 126 -7.60 3.31 -10.52
CA LEU A 126 -7.87 3.11 -11.93
C LEU A 126 -7.37 4.31 -12.73
N TRP A 127 -6.61 4.01 -13.78
CA TRP A 127 -6.27 4.95 -14.85
C TRP A 127 -6.88 4.45 -16.15
N ASN A 128 -7.62 5.32 -16.83
CA ASN A 128 -8.27 5.01 -18.10
C ASN A 128 -7.61 5.82 -19.22
N ALA A 129 -7.14 5.12 -20.24
CA ALA A 129 -6.56 5.72 -21.44
C ALA A 129 -7.64 6.05 -22.46
N VAL A 130 -7.67 7.31 -22.89
CA VAL A 130 -8.45 7.72 -24.05
C VAL A 130 -7.50 7.97 -25.23
N GLY A 131 -7.74 7.28 -26.34
CA GLY A 131 -6.92 7.39 -27.55
C GLY A 131 -5.51 6.80 -27.42
N PRO A 132 -4.70 6.88 -28.50
CA PRO A 132 -3.37 6.26 -28.55
C PRO A 132 -2.39 6.81 -27.51
N ALA A 133 -2.31 8.14 -27.36
CA ALA A 133 -1.40 8.78 -26.42
C ALA A 133 -1.68 8.37 -24.96
N GLY A 134 -2.96 8.28 -24.58
CA GLY A 134 -3.34 7.76 -23.26
C GLY A 134 -2.96 6.28 -23.10
N ALA A 135 -3.07 5.49 -24.15
CA ALA A 135 -2.76 4.06 -24.09
C ALA A 135 -1.25 3.82 -23.88
N ASP A 136 -0.41 4.63 -24.51
CA ASP A 136 1.04 4.60 -24.32
C ASP A 136 1.42 5.06 -22.91
N MET A 137 0.80 6.14 -22.42
CA MET A 137 1.00 6.64 -21.06
C MET A 137 0.64 5.58 -20.01
N VAL A 138 -0.53 4.94 -20.15
CA VAL A 138 -0.97 3.87 -19.23
C VAL A 138 -0.05 2.65 -19.28
N THR A 139 0.45 2.28 -20.47
CA THR A 139 1.46 1.20 -20.60
C THR A 139 2.79 1.58 -19.97
N GLY A 140 3.26 2.82 -20.14
CA GLY A 140 4.45 3.35 -19.48
C GLY A 140 4.32 3.32 -17.96
N LEU A 141 3.18 3.80 -17.44
CA LEU A 141 2.87 3.78 -16.02
C LEU A 141 2.85 2.35 -15.46
N ALA A 142 2.30 1.39 -16.20
CA ALA A 142 2.30 -0.02 -15.78
C ALA A 142 3.73 -0.55 -15.59
N ASN A 143 4.66 -0.20 -16.48
CA ASN A 143 6.06 -0.58 -16.36
C ASN A 143 6.75 0.10 -15.17
N VAL A 144 6.51 1.40 -14.96
CA VAL A 144 7.05 2.15 -13.81
C VAL A 144 6.59 1.54 -12.50
N LEU A 145 5.28 1.30 -12.33
CA LEU A 145 4.72 0.71 -11.11
C LEU A 145 5.23 -0.72 -10.88
N ARG A 146 5.32 -1.55 -11.93
CA ARG A 146 5.92 -2.88 -11.81
C ARG A 146 7.34 -2.80 -11.29
N ASN A 147 8.17 -1.93 -11.86
CA ASN A 147 9.56 -1.79 -11.46
C ASN A 147 9.67 -1.28 -10.02
N TYR A 148 8.85 -0.29 -9.64
CA TYR A 148 8.77 0.20 -8.26
C TYR A 148 8.48 -0.92 -7.26
N PHE A 149 7.48 -1.78 -7.53
CA PHE A 149 7.17 -2.90 -6.64
C PHE A 149 8.25 -3.98 -6.61
N LEU A 150 9.08 -4.08 -7.65
CA LEU A 150 10.19 -5.04 -7.68
C LEU A 150 11.44 -4.55 -6.94
N THR A 151 11.57 -3.24 -6.71
CA THR A 151 12.67 -2.67 -5.91
C THR A 151 12.46 -2.93 -4.41
N ASP A 152 11.22 -3.16 -3.98
CA ASP A 152 10.83 -3.41 -2.59
C ASP A 152 10.84 -4.92 -2.27
N ASP A 153 12.02 -5.52 -2.32
CA ASP A 153 12.22 -6.99 -2.28
C ASP A 153 11.88 -7.65 -0.94
N LEU A 154 11.86 -6.86 0.15
CA LEU A 154 11.49 -7.32 1.49
C LEU A 154 9.97 -7.31 1.75
N ARG A 155 9.19 -6.59 0.94
CA ARG A 155 7.74 -6.46 1.14
C ARG A 155 6.95 -7.68 0.70
N PHE A 156 7.48 -8.46 -0.24
CA PHE A 156 6.77 -9.56 -0.88
C PHE A 156 7.48 -10.89 -0.68
N LYS A 157 6.70 -11.94 -0.45
CA LYS A 157 7.16 -13.32 -0.54
C LYS A 157 7.59 -13.62 -1.98
N LYS A 158 8.86 -13.99 -2.17
CA LYS A 158 9.47 -14.17 -3.51
C LYS A 158 8.69 -15.15 -4.39
N GLU A 159 8.18 -16.22 -3.80
CA GLU A 159 7.39 -17.26 -4.45
C GLU A 159 6.00 -16.79 -4.91
N THR A 160 5.52 -15.66 -4.39
CA THR A 160 4.20 -15.10 -4.74
C THR A 160 4.27 -14.05 -5.84
N ILE A 161 5.49 -13.64 -6.23
CA ILE A 161 5.72 -12.62 -7.24
C ILE A 161 5.44 -13.22 -8.63
N ALA A 162 4.46 -12.65 -9.33
CA ALA A 162 4.15 -12.96 -10.72
C ALA A 162 4.25 -11.69 -11.57
N ARG A 163 4.71 -11.82 -12.82
CA ARG A 163 4.93 -10.70 -13.74
C ARG A 163 4.57 -11.06 -15.16
N ASN A 164 3.95 -10.12 -15.87
CA ASN A 164 3.57 -10.23 -17.27
C ASN A 164 2.83 -11.54 -17.60
N ILE A 165 1.91 -11.96 -16.74
CA ILE A 165 1.12 -13.17 -16.94
C ILE A 165 -0.14 -12.79 -17.73
N PRO A 166 -0.29 -13.23 -18.98
CA PRO A 166 -1.54 -13.06 -19.71
C PRO A 166 -2.63 -13.91 -19.08
N THR A 167 -3.85 -13.41 -19.04
CA THR A 167 -5.03 -14.13 -18.59
C THR A 167 -5.87 -14.56 -19.79
N SER A 168 -6.68 -15.61 -19.63
CA SER A 168 -7.56 -16.13 -20.69
C SER A 168 -8.62 -15.13 -21.16
N ASP A 169 -8.95 -14.13 -20.34
CA ASP A 169 -9.88 -13.04 -20.64
C ASP A 169 -9.20 -11.82 -21.29
N GLY A 170 -7.97 -11.97 -21.78
CA GLY A 170 -7.26 -10.94 -22.55
C GLY A 170 -6.68 -9.80 -21.71
N ARG A 171 -6.64 -9.94 -20.38
CA ARG A 171 -5.93 -9.02 -19.49
C ARG A 171 -4.48 -9.48 -19.29
N LEU A 172 -3.66 -8.58 -18.76
CA LEU A 172 -2.28 -8.84 -18.41
C LEU A 172 -2.09 -8.53 -16.93
N VAL A 173 -1.75 -9.53 -16.12
CA VAL A 173 -1.23 -9.31 -14.78
C VAL A 173 0.21 -8.82 -14.94
N VAL A 174 0.38 -7.50 -14.88
CA VAL A 174 1.67 -6.84 -15.03
C VAL A 174 2.56 -7.15 -13.83
N PHE A 175 1.95 -7.12 -12.64
CA PHE A 175 2.59 -7.49 -11.37
C PHE A 175 1.56 -8.07 -10.42
N ARG A 176 1.96 -9.07 -9.64
CA ARG A 176 1.25 -9.50 -8.43
C ARG A 176 2.29 -9.91 -7.40
N GLY A 177 2.08 -9.53 -6.14
CA GLY A 177 2.91 -9.97 -5.02
C GLY A 177 2.11 -9.98 -3.73
N ALA A 178 2.36 -10.97 -2.88
CA ALA A 178 1.76 -11.09 -1.56
C ALA A 178 2.80 -10.92 -0.47
N ASP A 179 2.41 -10.36 0.67
CA ASP A 179 3.27 -10.30 1.85
C ASP A 179 3.08 -11.53 2.77
N ASP A 180 3.79 -11.53 3.91
CA ASP A 180 3.72 -12.62 4.87
C ASP A 180 2.32 -12.88 5.42
N LYS A 181 1.49 -11.83 5.50
CA LYS A 181 0.10 -11.87 5.96
C LYS A 181 -0.89 -12.19 4.82
N GLN A 182 -0.39 -12.55 3.63
CA GLN A 182 -1.16 -12.86 2.43
C GLN A 182 -2.01 -11.67 1.92
N ARG A 183 -1.62 -10.45 2.28
CA ARG A 183 -2.14 -9.23 1.69
C ARG A 183 -1.50 -9.09 0.31
N VAL A 184 -2.22 -8.58 -0.68
CA VAL A 184 -1.78 -8.60 -2.08
C VAL A 184 -1.75 -7.19 -2.67
N ILE A 185 -0.70 -6.92 -3.44
CA ILE A 185 -0.72 -5.88 -4.47
C ILE A 185 -0.84 -6.56 -5.82
N GLU A 186 -1.78 -6.10 -6.62
CA GLU A 186 -2.04 -6.60 -7.97
C GLU A 186 -2.15 -5.44 -8.96
N LEU A 187 -1.42 -5.51 -10.05
CA LEU A 187 -1.42 -4.54 -11.13
C LEU A 187 -1.87 -5.24 -12.42
N ILE A 188 -3.05 -4.86 -12.91
CA ILE A 188 -3.65 -5.43 -14.10
C ILE A 188 -3.77 -4.37 -15.17
N LEU A 189 -3.25 -4.68 -16.36
CA LEU A 189 -3.51 -3.95 -17.58
C LEU A 189 -4.59 -4.70 -18.36
N ALA A 190 -5.68 -4.02 -18.69
CA ALA A 190 -6.76 -4.57 -19.48
C ALA A 190 -7.02 -3.67 -20.69
N VAL A 191 -7.45 -4.27 -21.79
CA VAL A 191 -8.15 -3.54 -22.84
C VAL A 191 -9.64 -3.80 -22.60
N ALA A 192 -10.36 -2.79 -22.12
CA ALA A 192 -11.81 -2.85 -22.13
C ALA A 192 -12.24 -2.81 -23.60
N GLY A 193 -12.83 -3.92 -24.07
CA GLY A 193 -13.26 -4.07 -25.44
C GLY A 193 -14.25 -2.97 -25.86
N PRO A 194 -14.33 -2.65 -27.16
CA PRO A 194 -15.30 -1.68 -27.64
C PRO A 194 -16.71 -2.19 -27.33
N THR A 195 -17.58 -1.31 -26.85
CA THR A 195 -19.02 -1.56 -26.81
C THR A 195 -19.69 -0.86 -27.98
N SER A 196 -20.96 -1.16 -28.26
CA SER A 196 -21.75 -0.43 -29.28
C SER A 196 -21.80 1.08 -29.03
N SER A 197 -21.45 1.55 -27.83
CA SER A 197 -21.51 2.94 -27.40
C SER A 197 -20.16 3.55 -26.99
N ARG A 198 -19.05 2.80 -26.98
CA ARG A 198 -17.75 3.30 -26.51
C ARG A 198 -16.56 2.63 -27.22
N PRO A 199 -15.56 3.41 -27.67
CA PRO A 199 -14.32 2.85 -28.22
C PRO A 199 -13.57 2.02 -27.17
N ALA A 200 -12.67 1.15 -27.62
CA ALA A 200 -11.83 0.38 -26.71
C ALA A 200 -11.00 1.32 -25.82
N VAL A 201 -10.99 1.06 -24.51
CA VAL A 201 -10.26 1.85 -23.51
C VAL A 201 -9.20 0.96 -22.89
N ARG A 202 -7.94 1.38 -22.92
CA ARG A 202 -6.90 0.70 -22.15
C ARG A 202 -7.00 1.17 -20.70
N GLN A 203 -7.06 0.24 -19.77
CA GLN A 203 -7.24 0.53 -18.36
C GLN A 203 -6.14 -0.15 -17.56
N LEU A 204 -5.52 0.61 -16.66
CA LEU A 204 -4.63 0.08 -15.64
C LEU A 204 -5.34 0.13 -14.30
N ARG A 205 -5.34 -1.00 -13.59
CA ARG A 205 -5.88 -1.10 -12.23
C ARG A 205 -4.79 -1.56 -11.29
N LEU A 206 -4.51 -0.76 -10.28
CA LEU A 206 -3.69 -1.13 -9.13
C LEU A 206 -4.60 -1.44 -7.93
N SER A 207 -4.48 -2.63 -7.38
CA SER A 207 -5.29 -3.10 -6.26
C SER A 207 -4.41 -3.39 -5.04
N TYR A 208 -4.81 -2.90 -3.88
CA TYR A 208 -4.29 -3.30 -2.56
C TYR A 208 -5.39 -4.11 -1.88
N ILE A 209 -5.13 -5.37 -1.51
CA ILE A 209 -6.15 -6.33 -1.07
C ILE A 209 -5.73 -6.95 0.26
N LEU A 210 -6.60 -6.88 1.28
CA LEU A 210 -6.33 -7.41 2.61
C LEU A 210 -6.30 -8.95 2.64
N SER A 211 -7.25 -9.61 1.98
CA SER A 211 -7.37 -11.07 2.04
C SER A 211 -8.12 -11.59 0.81
N PRO A 212 -7.41 -11.87 -0.31
CA PRO A 212 -8.06 -12.29 -1.55
C PRO A 212 -8.78 -13.64 -1.43
N ASP A 213 -8.28 -14.56 -0.59
CA ASP A 213 -8.86 -15.91 -0.43
C ASP A 213 -10.04 -15.94 0.56
N LYS A 214 -10.21 -14.88 1.36
CA LYS A 214 -11.27 -14.73 2.36
C LYS A 214 -11.87 -13.33 2.27
N PRO A 215 -12.48 -12.95 1.13
CA PRO A 215 -13.01 -11.60 0.96
C PRO A 215 -14.19 -11.39 1.93
N ASP A 216 -14.18 -10.26 2.64
CA ASP A 216 -15.35 -9.78 3.39
C ASP A 216 -16.34 -9.07 2.45
N ALA A 217 -16.71 -9.78 1.40
CA ALA A 217 -17.71 -9.41 0.41
C ALA A 217 -18.76 -10.51 0.35
N HIS A 218 -20.01 -10.16 0.07
CA HIS A 218 -21.05 -11.15 -0.14
C HIS A 218 -20.80 -11.90 -1.46
N SER A 219 -20.66 -13.23 -1.41
CA SER A 219 -20.63 -14.04 -2.62
C SER A 219 -22.05 -14.14 -3.20
N GLY A 220 -22.32 -13.45 -4.30
CA GLY A 220 -23.51 -13.74 -5.11
C GLY A 220 -23.46 -15.19 -5.57
N ALA A 221 -24.58 -15.92 -5.48
CA ALA A 221 -24.65 -17.34 -5.81
C ALA A 221 -24.02 -17.62 -7.19
N LYS A 222 -23.03 -18.53 -7.23
CA LYS A 222 -22.54 -19.11 -8.49
C LYS A 222 -23.75 -19.69 -9.22
N GLY A 223 -24.08 -19.14 -10.39
CA GLY A 223 -25.05 -19.75 -11.29
C GLY A 223 -24.62 -21.20 -11.54
N LYS A 224 -25.46 -22.16 -11.14
CA LYS A 224 -25.28 -23.56 -11.52
C LYS A 224 -25.29 -23.60 -13.04
N SER A 225 -24.16 -23.94 -13.66
CA SER A 225 -24.17 -24.41 -15.04
C SER A 225 -25.04 -25.66 -15.06
N ARG A 226 -26.18 -25.59 -15.75
CA ARG A 226 -26.92 -26.76 -16.19
C ARG A 226 -26.19 -27.38 -17.38
#